data_AF-A0AAV2RYZ1-F1
#
_entry.id   AF-A0AAV2RYZ1-F1
#
_cell.length_a   1.000
_cell.length_b   1.000
_cell.length_c   1.000
_cell.angle_alpha   90.00
_cell.angle_beta   90.00
_cell.angle_gamma   90.00
#
_symmetry.space_group_name_H-M   'P 1'
#
loop_
_entity.id
_entity.type
_entity.pdbx_description
1 polymer ?
#
loop_
_entity_poly.entity_id
_entity_poly.type
_entity_poly.pdbx_seq_one_letter_code
_entity_poly.pdbx_strand_id
1 'polypeptide(L)'
;VRLEKLEKKISDASLGLEHFMREIGQVYEASAHHKKTDYFEKLRNNLPFCAAELLIAGFPLEIMDGNASQMPMIWLEAVFDALTQKLDNKRVYVVSVLGIQSSGKSTLLNTMFGFNFAVSSGRCTKGLFAQLISVDEHLAKDLGFDHILVLDTEGLKAPELGNQKRWHDNELATLVIAMGDVTIVNLMGENTSEIEDILQISVHAFL
;
A
#
# COMPACT_ATOMS: atom_id res chain seq x y z
N VAL A 1 -24.55 3.00 16.23
CA VAL A 1 -24.79 1.61 16.71
C VAL A 1 -25.39 0.65 15.69
N ARG A 2 -26.62 0.84 15.16
CA ARG A 2 -27.23 -0.14 14.22
C ARG A 2 -26.57 -0.13 12.83
N LEU A 3 -26.25 1.06 12.31
CA LEU A 3 -25.55 1.26 11.04
C LEU A 3 -24.12 0.71 11.08
N GLU A 4 -23.32 1.11 12.08
CA GLU A 4 -21.95 0.59 12.28
C GLU A 4 -21.90 -0.95 12.38
N LYS A 5 -22.88 -1.58 13.04
CA LYS A 5 -22.97 -3.04 13.11
C LYS A 5 -23.29 -3.67 11.75
N LEU A 6 -24.05 -2.98 10.90
CA LEU A 6 -24.34 -3.43 9.54
C LEU A 6 -23.12 -3.25 8.63
N GLU A 7 -22.45 -2.11 8.71
CA GLU A 7 -21.22 -1.81 7.98
C GLU A 7 -20.13 -2.83 8.31
N LYS A 8 -19.94 -3.13 9.61
CA LYS A 8 -19.02 -4.18 10.04
C LYS A 8 -19.39 -5.55 9.47
N LYS A 9 -20.67 -5.95 9.51
CA LYS A 9 -21.11 -7.22 8.92
C LYS A 9 -20.88 -7.29 7.41
N ILE A 10 -21.11 -6.19 6.70
CA ILE A 10 -20.85 -6.10 5.27
C ILE A 10 -19.35 -6.20 5.00
N SER A 11 -18.52 -5.49 5.77
CA SER A 11 -17.07 -5.55 5.67
C SER A 11 -16.54 -6.96 5.95
N ASP A 12 -16.97 -7.60 7.05
CA ASP A 12 -16.56 -8.96 7.45
C ASP A 12 -17.01 -10.02 6.43
N ALA A 13 -18.07 -9.75 5.66
CA ALA A 13 -18.56 -10.61 4.59
C ALA A 13 -18.07 -10.20 3.18
N SER A 14 -17.28 -9.12 3.08
CA SER A 14 -16.75 -8.64 1.81
C SER A 14 -15.48 -9.42 1.46
N LEU A 15 -15.39 -9.87 0.22
CA LEU A 15 -14.21 -10.51 -0.32
C LEU A 15 -13.78 -9.74 -1.58
N GLY A 16 -12.52 -9.34 -1.62
CA GLY A 16 -11.89 -8.64 -2.74
C GLY A 16 -10.58 -9.31 -3.13
N LEU A 17 -10.00 -8.87 -4.24
CA LEU A 17 -8.75 -9.44 -4.79
C LEU A 17 -7.59 -9.34 -3.80
N GLU A 18 -7.56 -8.28 -3.00
CA GLU A 18 -6.59 -8.04 -1.94
C GLU A 18 -6.50 -9.21 -0.95
N HIS A 19 -7.63 -9.84 -0.62
CA HIS A 19 -7.66 -10.97 0.31
C HIS A 19 -6.98 -12.21 -0.29
N PHE A 20 -7.19 -12.48 -1.58
CA PHE A 20 -6.54 -13.60 -2.27
C PHE A 20 -5.03 -13.37 -2.40
N MET A 21 -4.62 -12.14 -2.76
CA MET A 21 -3.21 -11.77 -2.85
C MET A 21 -2.50 -11.88 -1.49
N ARG A 22 -3.17 -11.46 -0.41
CA ARG A 22 -2.68 -11.60 0.95
C ARG A 22 -2.44 -13.07 1.31
N GLU A 23 -3.40 -13.94 1.08
CA GLU A 23 -3.25 -15.38 1.35
C GLU A 23 -2.12 -16.02 0.53
N ILE A 24 -1.96 -15.62 -0.74
CA ILE A 24 -0.83 -16.07 -1.57
C ILE A 24 0.51 -15.66 -0.94
N GLY A 25 0.62 -14.41 -0.46
CA GLY A 25 1.81 -13.93 0.24
C GLY A 25 2.07 -14.71 1.52
N GLN A 26 1.05 -15.00 2.32
CA GLN A 26 1.18 -15.80 3.55
C GLN A 26 1.60 -17.25 3.28
N VAL A 27 1.07 -17.87 2.21
CA VAL A 27 1.50 -19.20 1.77
C VAL A 27 2.97 -19.18 1.32
N TYR A 28 3.40 -18.12 0.63
CA TYR A 28 4.79 -17.95 0.23
C TYR A 28 5.71 -17.82 1.45
N GLU A 29 5.39 -16.93 2.39
CA GLU A 29 6.09 -16.77 3.68
C GLU A 29 6.23 -18.10 4.42
N ALA A 30 5.12 -18.82 4.61
CA ALA A 30 5.13 -20.11 5.26
C ALA A 30 6.02 -21.12 4.52
N SER A 31 6.02 -21.11 3.19
CA SER A 31 6.84 -22.02 2.37
C SER A 31 8.35 -21.77 2.51
N ALA A 32 8.76 -20.54 2.84
CA ALA A 32 10.17 -20.19 3.05
C ALA A 32 10.74 -20.91 4.28
N HIS A 33 9.91 -21.18 5.29
CA HIS A 33 10.30 -21.83 6.53
C HIS A 33 10.20 -23.37 6.52
N HIS A 34 9.68 -23.97 5.45
CA HIS A 34 9.50 -25.42 5.34
C HIS A 34 10.62 -26.10 4.53
N LYS A 35 10.82 -27.39 4.80
CA LYS A 35 11.76 -28.23 4.02
C LYS A 35 11.39 -28.16 2.54
N LYS A 36 12.42 -28.03 1.68
CA LYS A 36 12.27 -28.01 0.23
C LYS A 36 11.60 -29.30 -0.24
N THR A 37 10.37 -29.16 -0.74
CA THR A 37 9.70 -30.15 -1.58
C THR A 37 9.59 -29.58 -2.99
N ASP A 38 9.53 -30.43 -4.01
CA ASP A 38 9.38 -30.01 -5.41
C ASP A 38 8.19 -29.05 -5.61
N TYR A 39 7.12 -29.23 -4.83
CA TYR A 39 5.95 -28.35 -4.84
C TYR A 39 6.28 -26.94 -4.32
N PHE A 40 6.89 -26.83 -3.14
CA PHE A 40 7.23 -25.53 -2.55
C PHE A 40 8.35 -24.81 -3.30
N GLU A 41 9.25 -25.53 -3.98
CA GLU A 41 10.22 -24.88 -4.88
C GLU A 41 9.53 -24.28 -6.11
N LYS A 42 8.60 -25.01 -6.74
CA LYS A 42 7.83 -24.47 -7.86
C LYS A 42 7.01 -23.25 -7.46
N LEU A 43 6.34 -23.27 -6.32
CA LEU A 43 5.61 -22.10 -5.83
C LEU A 43 6.53 -20.91 -5.61
N ARG A 44 7.66 -21.13 -4.92
CA ARG A 44 8.63 -20.06 -4.62
C ARG A 44 9.20 -19.41 -5.87
N ASN A 45 9.43 -20.18 -6.93
CA ASN A 45 10.01 -19.66 -8.16
C ASN A 45 8.99 -18.92 -9.04
N ASN A 46 7.69 -19.20 -8.93
CA ASN A 46 6.69 -18.65 -9.86
C ASN A 46 5.83 -17.54 -9.25
N LEU A 47 5.42 -17.67 -7.98
CA LEU A 47 4.47 -16.71 -7.37
C LEU A 47 4.98 -15.27 -7.37
N PRO A 48 6.25 -14.97 -7.03
CA PRO A 48 6.74 -13.60 -7.07
C PRO A 48 6.71 -12.99 -8.47
N PHE A 49 7.03 -13.78 -9.50
CA PHE A 49 6.97 -13.33 -10.90
C PHE A 49 5.53 -13.05 -11.34
N CYS A 50 4.56 -13.88 -10.93
CA CYS A 50 3.15 -13.62 -11.21
C CYS A 50 2.65 -12.35 -10.50
N ALA A 51 3.02 -12.14 -9.23
CA ALA A 51 2.65 -10.93 -8.51
C ALA A 51 3.29 -9.67 -9.12
N ALA A 52 4.55 -9.75 -9.57
CA ALA A 52 5.20 -8.68 -10.30
C ALA A 52 4.49 -8.37 -11.64
N GLU A 53 4.02 -9.38 -12.38
CA GLU A 53 3.21 -9.17 -13.59
C GLU A 53 1.89 -8.49 -13.31
N LEU A 54 1.21 -8.90 -12.23
CA LEU A 54 -0.02 -8.25 -11.80
C LEU A 54 0.23 -6.78 -11.43
N LEU A 55 1.33 -6.49 -10.72
CA LEU A 55 1.71 -5.13 -10.38
C LEU A 55 2.02 -4.29 -11.63
N ILE A 56 2.74 -4.84 -12.61
CA ILE A 56 2.99 -4.20 -13.92
C ILE A 56 1.69 -3.94 -14.69
N ALA A 57 0.71 -4.85 -14.58
CA ALA A 57 -0.63 -4.69 -15.15
C ALA A 57 -1.52 -3.70 -14.38
N GLY A 58 -1.00 -3.07 -13.32
CA GLY A 58 -1.69 -2.06 -12.53
C GLY A 58 -2.60 -2.63 -11.44
N PHE A 59 -2.47 -3.92 -11.08
CA PHE A 59 -3.18 -4.46 -9.92
C PHE A 59 -2.48 -4.08 -8.61
N PRO A 60 -3.25 -3.82 -7.53
CA PRO A 60 -2.67 -3.44 -6.25
C PRO A 60 -1.94 -4.62 -5.57
N LEU A 61 -0.76 -4.32 -5.04
CA LEU A 61 0.00 -5.18 -4.14
C LEU A 61 -0.13 -4.63 -2.71
N GLU A 62 -0.56 -5.48 -1.78
CA GLU A 62 -0.55 -5.12 -0.36
C GLU A 62 0.87 -5.21 0.21
N ILE A 63 1.35 -4.11 0.79
CA ILE A 63 2.66 -3.98 1.44
C ILE A 63 2.53 -4.21 2.95
N MET A 64 1.48 -3.69 3.57
CA MET A 64 1.21 -3.84 4.99
C MET A 64 -0.27 -4.15 5.20
N ASP A 65 -0.58 -5.18 5.98
CA ASP A 65 -1.96 -5.47 6.39
C ASP A 65 -2.35 -4.59 7.58
N GLY A 66 -3.29 -3.66 7.40
CA GLY A 66 -3.74 -2.75 8.46
C GLY A 66 -4.52 -3.42 9.61
N ASN A 67 -5.02 -4.65 9.43
CA ASN A 67 -5.68 -5.37 10.52
C ASN A 67 -4.68 -6.07 11.45
N ALA A 68 -3.58 -6.58 10.89
CA ALA A 68 -2.55 -7.30 11.64
C ALA A 68 -1.35 -6.41 12.01
N SER A 69 -1.21 -5.25 11.37
CA SER A 69 -0.01 -4.41 11.40
C SER A 69 1.28 -5.20 11.07
N GLN A 70 1.19 -6.06 10.05
CA GLN A 70 2.29 -6.94 9.63
C GLN A 70 2.65 -6.72 8.17
N MET A 71 3.95 -6.83 7.87
CA MET A 71 4.50 -6.81 6.52
C MET A 71 5.15 -8.17 6.23
N PRO A 72 4.71 -8.90 5.19
CA PRO A 72 5.33 -10.17 4.82
C PRO A 72 6.63 -9.90 4.05
N MET A 73 7.72 -9.65 4.79
CA MET A 73 8.98 -9.15 4.23
C MET A 73 9.63 -10.12 3.22
N ILE A 74 9.60 -11.43 3.45
CA ILE A 74 10.21 -12.42 2.53
C ILE A 74 9.42 -12.46 1.22
N TRP A 75 8.09 -12.34 1.30
CA TRP A 75 7.23 -12.21 0.13
C TRP A 75 7.50 -10.91 -0.63
N LEU A 76 7.52 -9.78 0.07
CA LEU A 76 7.73 -8.47 -0.55
C LEU A 76 9.09 -8.36 -1.23
N GLU A 77 10.16 -8.80 -0.57
CA GLU A 77 11.51 -8.85 -1.14
C GLU A 77 11.52 -9.66 -2.44
N ALA A 78 10.93 -10.86 -2.43
CA ALA A 78 10.85 -11.70 -3.62
C ALA A 78 10.05 -11.07 -4.76
N VAL A 79 8.94 -10.39 -4.46
CA VAL A 79 8.11 -9.71 -5.47
C VAL A 79 8.86 -8.52 -6.07
N PHE A 80 9.54 -7.72 -5.25
CA PHE A 80 10.31 -6.56 -5.74
C PHE A 80 11.58 -6.98 -6.51
N ASP A 81 12.22 -8.08 -6.13
CA ASP A 81 13.31 -8.68 -6.92
C ASP A 81 12.81 -9.15 -8.29
N ALA A 82 11.67 -9.85 -8.31
CA ALA A 82 11.05 -10.30 -9.56
C ALA A 82 10.58 -9.11 -10.43
N LEU A 83 10.06 -8.05 -9.80
CA LEU A 83 9.69 -6.82 -10.46
C LEU A 83 10.91 -6.15 -11.09
N THR A 84 12.00 -5.99 -10.33
CA THR A 84 13.25 -5.38 -10.81
C THR A 84 13.81 -6.11 -12.02
N GLN A 85 13.77 -7.45 -12.00
CA GLN A 85 14.16 -8.28 -13.15
C GLN A 85 13.24 -8.05 -14.36
N LYS A 86 11.92 -8.00 -14.17
CA LYS A 86 10.95 -7.79 -15.27
C LYS A 86 11.00 -6.39 -15.86
N LEU A 87 11.30 -5.40 -15.03
CA LEU A 87 11.46 -4.01 -15.46
C LEU A 87 12.83 -3.75 -16.11
N ASP A 88 13.73 -4.73 -16.15
CA ASP A 88 15.08 -4.61 -16.71
C ASP A 88 15.87 -3.42 -16.10
N ASN A 89 15.80 -3.29 -14.77
CA ASN A 89 16.41 -2.20 -14.00
C ASN A 89 15.98 -0.78 -14.42
N LYS A 90 14.79 -0.63 -15.03
CA LYS A 90 14.15 0.66 -15.24
C LYS A 90 13.94 1.41 -13.93
N ARG A 91 14.00 2.74 -14.00
CA ARG A 91 13.89 3.62 -12.84
C ARG A 91 12.45 3.75 -12.41
N VAL A 92 12.20 3.55 -11.12
CA VAL A 92 10.88 3.68 -10.49
C VAL A 92 10.91 4.91 -9.59
N TYR A 93 9.89 5.77 -9.70
CA TYR A 93 9.68 6.92 -8.82
C TYR A 93 8.49 6.66 -7.91
N VAL A 94 8.68 6.79 -6.60
CA VAL A 94 7.68 6.42 -5.60
C VAL A 94 6.91 7.66 -5.15
N VAL A 95 5.60 7.67 -5.40
CA VAL A 95 4.67 8.69 -4.91
C VAL A 95 3.85 8.09 -3.79
N SER A 96 4.00 8.60 -2.58
CA SER A 96 3.18 8.18 -1.45
C SER A 96 2.14 9.23 -1.06
N VAL A 97 1.02 8.81 -0.46
CA VAL A 97 0.01 9.73 0.06
C VAL A 97 -0.21 9.48 1.55
N LEU A 98 -0.33 10.55 2.33
CA LEU A 98 -0.63 10.52 3.75
C LEU A 98 -1.80 11.45 4.04
N GLY A 99 -2.60 11.16 5.06
CA GLY A 99 -3.67 12.05 5.49
C GLY A 99 -4.72 11.34 6.32
N ILE A 100 -5.57 12.13 6.97
CA ILE A 100 -6.62 11.60 7.86
C ILE A 100 -7.55 10.63 7.12
N GLN A 101 -8.20 9.74 7.88
CA GLN A 101 -9.23 8.87 7.34
C GLN A 101 -10.36 9.67 6.68
N SER A 102 -10.84 9.17 5.53
CA SER A 102 -11.92 9.78 4.76
C SER A 102 -11.64 11.19 4.20
N SER A 103 -10.38 11.61 4.09
CA SER A 103 -9.98 12.87 3.44
C SER A 103 -9.98 12.86 1.91
N GLY A 104 -10.28 11.72 1.28
CA GLY A 104 -10.31 11.59 -0.19
C GLY A 104 -8.99 11.21 -0.85
N LYS A 105 -8.01 10.67 -0.11
CA LYS A 105 -6.70 10.23 -0.65
C LYS A 105 -6.80 9.35 -1.90
N SER A 106 -7.48 8.22 -1.79
CA SER A 106 -7.63 7.28 -2.92
C SER A 106 -8.43 7.90 -4.07
N THR A 107 -9.36 8.83 -3.79
CA THR A 107 -10.07 9.61 -4.82
C THR A 107 -9.12 10.55 -5.56
N LEU A 108 -8.24 11.24 -4.83
CA LEU A 108 -7.20 12.09 -5.41
C LEU A 108 -6.27 11.26 -6.30
N LEU A 109 -5.74 10.15 -5.80
CA LEU A 109 -4.85 9.27 -6.56
C LEU A 109 -5.53 8.67 -7.80
N ASN A 110 -6.77 8.19 -7.69
CA ASN A 110 -7.56 7.71 -8.83
C ASN A 110 -7.72 8.81 -9.89
N THR A 111 -7.93 10.06 -9.47
CA THR A 111 -8.08 11.19 -10.39
C THR A 111 -6.76 11.59 -11.06
N MET A 112 -5.65 11.62 -10.31
CA MET A 112 -4.34 12.03 -10.83
C MET A 112 -3.76 11.01 -11.80
N PHE A 113 -4.00 9.73 -11.56
CA PHE A 113 -3.27 8.64 -12.19
C PHE A 113 -4.16 7.63 -12.93
N GLY A 114 -5.49 7.79 -12.88
CA GLY A 114 -6.43 6.88 -13.54
C GLY A 114 -6.55 5.51 -12.87
N PHE A 115 -6.17 5.38 -11.60
CA PHE A 115 -6.31 4.14 -10.84
C PHE A 115 -7.77 3.80 -10.55
N ASN A 116 -8.00 2.52 -10.21
CA ASN A 116 -9.26 2.02 -9.65
C ASN A 116 -9.05 1.57 -8.19
N PHE A 117 -8.38 2.37 -7.35
CA PHE A 117 -8.38 2.12 -5.91
C PHE A 117 -9.83 2.05 -5.42
N ALA A 118 -10.12 1.12 -4.51
CA ALA A 118 -11.47 0.90 -4.00
C ALA A 118 -11.93 2.12 -3.17
N VAL A 119 -12.59 3.07 -3.82
CA VAL A 119 -13.17 4.25 -3.18
C VAL A 119 -14.60 3.94 -2.73
N SER A 120 -14.79 3.59 -1.46
CA SER A 120 -16.13 3.47 -0.87
C SER A 120 -16.22 4.21 0.45
N SER A 121 -17.28 4.97 0.63
CA SER A 121 -17.57 5.73 1.86
C SER A 121 -17.73 4.85 3.11
N GLY A 122 -17.87 3.53 2.96
CA GLY A 122 -17.93 2.55 4.06
C GLY A 122 -16.76 1.57 4.12
N ARG A 123 -15.79 1.64 3.19
CA ARG A 123 -14.55 0.85 3.24
C ARG A 123 -13.38 1.81 3.11
N CYS A 124 -12.79 2.18 4.24
CA CYS A 124 -11.50 2.85 4.23
C CYS A 124 -10.41 1.83 3.89
N THR A 125 -9.38 2.25 3.15
CA THR A 125 -8.15 1.48 2.99
C THR A 125 -7.66 1.09 4.39
N LYS A 126 -7.31 -0.19 4.57
CA LYS A 126 -6.69 -0.72 5.80
C LYS A 126 -5.35 -1.30 5.40
N GLY A 127 -4.27 -0.69 5.87
CA GLY A 127 -2.90 -1.03 5.47
C GLY A 127 -2.31 -0.11 4.41
N LEU A 128 -1.31 -0.62 3.69
CA LEU A 128 -0.55 0.10 2.66
C LEU A 128 -0.56 -0.71 1.36
N PHE A 129 -0.95 -0.08 0.26
CA PHE A 129 -1.06 -0.71 -1.06
C PHE A 129 -0.22 0.03 -2.07
N ALA A 130 0.44 -0.72 -2.95
CA ALA A 130 1.24 -0.23 -4.05
C ALA A 130 0.58 -0.56 -5.40
N GLN A 131 0.54 0.41 -6.32
CA GLN A 131 0.19 0.20 -7.72
C GLN A 131 1.25 0.83 -8.63
N LEU A 132 1.59 0.17 -9.73
CA LEU A 132 2.61 0.65 -10.67
C LEU A 132 1.96 1.21 -11.94
N ILE A 133 2.49 2.33 -12.42
CA ILE A 133 2.14 2.92 -13.71
C ILE A 133 3.39 3.04 -14.56
N SER A 134 3.27 2.74 -15.85
CA SER A 134 4.32 3.02 -16.84
C SER A 134 4.21 4.45 -17.34
N VAL A 135 5.33 5.15 -17.37
CA VAL A 135 5.44 6.49 -17.95
C VAL A 135 5.66 6.37 -19.46
N ASP A 136 5.05 7.26 -20.25
CA ASP A 136 5.30 7.33 -21.68
C ASP A 136 6.80 7.55 -21.96
N GLU A 137 7.35 6.89 -22.99
CA GLU A 137 8.79 6.92 -23.27
C GLU A 137 9.33 8.33 -23.51
N HIS A 138 8.54 9.23 -24.10
CA HIS A 138 8.96 10.62 -24.30
C HIS A 138 9.06 11.36 -22.96
N LEU A 139 8.05 11.18 -22.11
CA LEU A 139 8.00 11.80 -20.80
C LEU A 139 9.04 11.22 -19.84
N ALA A 140 9.34 9.92 -19.94
CA ALA A 140 10.36 9.25 -19.14
C ALA A 140 11.77 9.84 -19.35
N LYS A 141 12.07 10.29 -20.57
CA LYS A 141 13.34 10.97 -20.89
C LYS A 141 13.48 12.31 -20.15
N ASP A 142 12.39 13.06 -20.08
CA ASP A 142 12.36 14.37 -19.42
C ASP A 142 12.30 14.26 -17.88
N LEU A 143 11.52 13.29 -17.37
CA LEU A 143 11.32 13.09 -15.92
C LEU A 143 12.45 12.33 -15.24
N GLY A 144 13.20 11.51 -16.00
CA GLY A 144 14.28 10.72 -15.43
C GLY A 144 13.82 9.46 -14.69
N PHE A 145 12.61 8.96 -14.97
CA PHE A 145 12.13 7.68 -14.48
C PHE A 145 11.11 7.07 -15.46
N ASP A 146 11.00 5.75 -15.44
CA ASP A 146 10.24 4.96 -16.42
C ASP A 146 8.89 4.50 -15.85
N HIS A 147 8.79 4.40 -14.52
CA HIS A 147 7.59 3.97 -13.83
C HIS A 147 7.31 4.82 -12.60
N ILE A 148 6.04 4.92 -12.22
CA ILE A 148 5.60 5.52 -10.97
C ILE A 148 5.00 4.42 -10.09
N LEU A 149 5.56 4.22 -8.90
CA LEU A 149 4.96 3.36 -7.88
C LEU A 149 4.15 4.24 -6.92
N VAL A 150 2.84 4.09 -6.94
CA VAL A 150 1.94 4.87 -6.09
C VAL A 150 1.55 4.08 -4.86
N LEU A 151 1.86 4.64 -3.68
CA LEU A 151 1.54 4.07 -2.39
C LEU A 151 0.30 4.75 -1.82
N ASP A 152 -0.82 4.03 -1.77
CA ASP A 152 -2.04 4.44 -1.07
C ASP A 152 -2.09 3.83 0.33
N THR A 153 -2.39 4.67 1.31
CA THR A 153 -2.35 4.29 2.73
C THR A 153 -3.75 4.32 3.31
N GLU A 154 -3.94 3.56 4.38
CA GLU A 154 -5.03 3.82 5.30
C GLU A 154 -4.99 5.25 5.86
N GLY A 155 -6.12 5.65 6.42
CA GLY A 155 -6.26 6.95 7.04
C GLY A 155 -5.68 7.01 8.43
N LEU A 156 -4.92 8.07 8.71
CA LEU A 156 -4.50 8.39 10.07
C LEU A 156 -5.72 8.73 10.95
N LYS A 157 -5.56 8.56 12.26
CA LYS A 157 -6.55 8.87 13.30
C LYS A 157 -7.84 8.05 13.18
N ALA A 158 -7.73 6.79 12.75
CA ALA A 158 -8.90 5.96 12.56
C ALA A 158 -9.72 5.82 13.87
N PRO A 159 -11.04 6.08 13.87
CA PRO A 159 -11.86 6.02 15.09
C PRO A 159 -11.75 4.67 15.80
N GLU A 160 -11.58 3.61 15.00
CA GLU A 160 -11.57 2.19 15.37
C GLU A 160 -10.37 1.78 16.24
N LEU A 161 -9.24 2.50 16.22
CA LEU A 161 -7.96 2.08 16.84
C LEU A 161 -7.78 2.46 18.34
N GLY A 162 -8.80 3.05 18.98
CA GLY A 162 -8.78 3.35 20.43
C GLY A 162 -7.53 4.11 20.94
N ASN A 163 -6.82 3.54 21.92
CA ASN A 163 -5.62 4.13 22.54
C ASN A 163 -4.30 3.77 21.82
N GLN A 164 -4.29 2.82 20.88
CA GLN A 164 -3.11 2.45 20.09
C GLN A 164 -2.90 3.37 18.88
N LYS A 165 -3.84 4.29 18.62
CA LYS A 165 -3.87 5.25 17.50
C LYS A 165 -2.53 5.91 17.22
N ARG A 166 -1.92 6.56 18.22
CA ARG A 166 -0.74 7.40 18.00
C ARG A 166 0.47 6.60 17.52
N TRP A 167 0.75 5.44 18.10
CA TRP A 167 1.93 4.66 17.72
C TRP A 167 1.77 4.09 16.32
N HIS A 168 0.62 3.50 16.03
CA HIS A 168 0.30 2.95 14.73
C HIS A 168 0.28 4.03 13.63
N ASP A 169 -0.35 5.18 13.89
CA ASP A 169 -0.35 6.33 12.98
C ASP A 169 1.09 6.83 12.71
N ASN A 170 1.93 6.86 13.75
CA ASN A 170 3.32 7.29 13.63
C ASN A 170 4.16 6.31 12.82
N GLU A 171 4.02 5.01 13.06
CA GLU A 171 4.72 3.95 12.34
C GLU A 171 4.34 3.96 10.85
N LEU A 172 3.05 4.02 10.54
CA LEU A 172 2.57 4.11 9.16
C LEU A 172 3.09 5.36 8.48
N ALA A 173 2.96 6.53 9.10
CA ALA A 173 3.44 7.77 8.51
C ALA A 173 4.96 7.75 8.27
N THR A 174 5.72 7.23 9.23
CA THR A 174 7.18 7.07 9.10
C THR A 174 7.53 6.17 7.94
N LEU A 175 6.88 5.01 7.82
CA LEU A 175 7.09 4.08 6.72
C LEU A 175 6.78 4.71 5.36
N VAL A 176 5.62 5.37 5.25
CA VAL A 176 5.10 5.94 4.00
C VAL A 176 5.96 7.09 3.50
N ILE A 177 6.47 7.90 4.42
CA ILE A 177 7.39 9.00 4.10
C ILE A 177 8.75 8.44 3.71
N ALA A 178 9.26 7.46 4.45
CA ALA A 178 10.56 6.85 4.17
C ALA A 178 10.61 6.11 2.83
N MET A 179 9.48 5.53 2.38
CA MET A 179 9.40 4.82 1.10
C MET A 179 9.21 5.74 -0.11
N GLY A 180 8.69 6.96 0.07
CA GLY A 180 8.35 7.86 -1.03
C GLY A 180 9.52 8.74 -1.48
N ASP A 181 9.75 8.84 -2.79
CA ASP A 181 10.56 9.92 -3.36
C ASP A 181 9.84 11.28 -3.22
N VAL A 182 8.51 11.23 -3.18
CA VAL A 182 7.64 12.35 -2.79
C VAL A 182 6.43 11.84 -2.00
N THR A 183 6.06 12.57 -0.95
CA THR A 183 4.85 12.29 -0.17
C THR A 183 3.85 13.43 -0.31
N ILE A 184 2.65 13.11 -0.77
CA ILE A 184 1.50 14.02 -0.81
C ILE A 184 0.80 13.96 0.55
N VAL A 185 0.79 15.09 1.26
CA VAL A 185 0.03 15.23 2.51
C VAL A 185 -1.35 15.81 2.20
N ASN A 186 -2.38 14.97 2.25
CA ASN A 186 -3.75 15.33 2.00
C ASN A 186 -4.45 15.81 3.28
N LEU A 187 -4.86 17.09 3.27
CA LEU A 187 -5.49 17.76 4.40
C LEU A 187 -6.95 18.05 4.08
N MET A 188 -7.85 17.72 5.01
CA MET A 188 -9.28 17.98 4.85
C MET A 188 -9.66 19.29 5.54
N GLY A 189 -9.91 20.33 4.75
CA GLY A 189 -10.25 21.66 5.27
C GLY A 189 -9.04 22.43 5.81
N GLU A 190 -9.29 23.48 6.60
CA GLU A 190 -8.26 24.40 7.12
C GLU A 190 -7.87 24.11 8.59
N ASN A 191 -7.97 22.86 9.05
CA ASN A 191 -7.72 22.53 10.45
C ASN A 191 -6.21 22.48 10.74
N THR A 192 -5.65 23.61 11.20
CA THR A 192 -4.22 23.77 11.50
C THR A 192 -3.69 22.75 12.51
N SER A 193 -4.53 22.23 13.40
CA SER A 193 -4.14 21.18 14.36
C SER A 193 -3.80 19.84 13.69
N GLU A 194 -4.44 19.52 12.57
CA GLU A 194 -4.12 18.30 11.80
C GLU A 194 -2.81 18.45 11.04
N ILE A 195 -2.50 19.67 10.59
CA ILE A 195 -1.25 20.01 9.94
C ILE A 195 -0.09 19.85 10.94
N GLU A 196 -0.23 20.42 12.14
CA GLU A 196 0.78 20.29 13.20
C GLU A 196 1.01 18.83 13.59
N ASP A 197 -0.06 18.04 13.78
CA ASP A 197 0.05 16.63 14.13
C ASP A 197 0.74 15.84 13.01
N ILE A 198 0.29 15.96 11.76
CA ILE A 198 0.88 15.20 10.64
C ILE A 198 2.34 15.61 10.43
N LEU A 199 2.65 16.91 10.46
CA LEU A 199 4.04 17.37 10.33
C LEU A 199 4.90 16.91 11.51
N GLN A 200 4.38 16.90 12.74
CA GLN A 200 5.11 16.41 13.90
C GLN A 200 5.45 14.93 13.77
N ILE A 201 4.51 14.14 13.25
CA ILE A 201 4.71 12.72 12.93
C ILE A 201 5.76 12.57 11.82
N SER A 202 5.64 13.34 10.73
CA SER A 202 6.61 13.36 9.65
C SER A 202 8.01 13.73 10.11
N VAL A 203 8.15 14.69 11.04
CA VAL A 203 9.45 15.10 11.60
C VAL A 203 10.03 14.00 12.50
N HIS A 204 9.20 13.33 13.30
CA HIS A 204 9.65 12.19 14.11
C HIS A 204 10.13 11.01 13.27
N ALA A 205 9.62 10.85 12.05
CA ALA A 205 10.11 9.82 11.12
C ALA A 205 11.59 9.99 10.74
N PHE A 206 12.11 11.23 10.81
CA PHE A 206 13.48 11.57 10.39
C PHE A 206 14.46 11.77 11.56
N LEU A 207 13.99 11.72 12.81
CA LEU A 207 14.80 11.89 14.04
C LEU A 207 15.07 10.55 14.71
#